data_AF-A0A849QM61-F1
#
_entry.id   AF-A0A849QM61-F1
#
_cell.length_a   1.000
_cell.length_b   1.000
_cell.length_c   1.000
_cell.angle_alpha   90.00
_cell.angle_beta   90.00
_cell.angle_gamma   90.00
#
_symmetry.space_group_name_H-M   'P 1'
#
loop_
_entity.id
_entity.type
_entity.pdbx_description
1 polymer ?
#
loop_
_entity_poly.entity_id
_entity_poly.type
_entity_poly.pdbx_seq_one_letter_code
_entity_poly.pdbx_strand_id
1 'polypeptide(L)'
;MSIQENYLKRIPIFLASPSDLSRERKLFSQVIETVNVTKAKSKGILLEAKVWEDCLIGRGRPQEKINDEIKQSSLLVFTLWKKWGSDTGEFSSGFEEEYEVACSENKDILFFFREIPVYMLDDLGDQLKKVIEFKNKIEKEKKFLYATYEDENEWEQKFSFQLYKWLDQMRSEDSIKSSDDSSELETEIRINISPKEREVLEEKKEINQEKIINDDEIQLEDIFNPIIRKGNEDLHYFKIETKQKMGCSLFGDFSSFSKGTYCFDAPQKSFVTLGELEKVLKVFYNIFKNNYKIFNPSFMINQTCFENNLNYSWFGFGPKNFIQAFKEQSKRYFEAGIVKPHHREVAGFMVSVDNFIFYIALQPDVMKKNAEPTFDYMQVGFIFSELPFNNRKFSDFYKKAGLEEPNFIEEKDLNIIENDLKNYSFNLNKEGFVVYKSFGDREYWVSKVILENPFYGKKEDDEYLFLHEKIVVNISDHHPLDMKKDYFLNKLLIMPIPYYNFPFVALRFLGNW
;
A
#
# COMPACT_ATOMS: atom_id res chain seq x y z
N MET A 1 46.01 12.92 12.79
CA MET A 1 44.74 12.38 12.28
C MET A 1 44.73 12.59 10.78
N SER A 2 45.06 11.57 9.98
CA SER A 2 44.79 11.61 8.55
C SER A 2 43.33 11.24 8.34
N ILE A 3 42.57 12.13 7.71
CA ILE A 3 41.21 11.84 7.26
C ILE A 3 41.37 10.85 6.10
N GLN A 4 41.05 9.57 6.31
CA GLN A 4 40.83 8.65 5.20
C GLN A 4 39.52 9.08 4.54
N GLU A 5 39.61 9.69 3.36
CA GLU A 5 38.46 9.86 2.47
C GLU A 5 37.92 8.46 2.11
N ASN A 6 36.71 8.14 2.54
CA ASN A 6 36.01 6.94 2.08
C ASN A 6 35.63 7.15 0.60
N TYR A 7 36.43 6.62 -0.31
CA TYR A 7 36.11 6.58 -1.74
C TYR A 7 34.94 5.62 -1.97
N LEU A 8 33.76 6.16 -2.30
CA LEU A 8 32.61 5.36 -2.71
C LEU A 8 32.82 4.82 -4.14
N LYS A 9 32.52 3.54 -4.37
CA LYS A 9 32.53 2.93 -5.72
C LYS A 9 31.37 3.52 -6.52
N ARG A 10 31.68 4.25 -7.59
CA ARG A 10 30.69 4.83 -8.50
C ARG A 10 30.18 3.78 -9.47
N ILE A 11 28.86 3.69 -9.59
CA ILE A 11 28.17 2.72 -10.46
C ILE A 11 27.17 3.49 -11.32
N PRO A 12 27.45 3.68 -12.62
CA PRO A 12 26.54 4.39 -13.51
C PRO A 12 25.34 3.50 -13.88
N ILE A 13 24.15 4.09 -13.83
CA ILE A 13 22.89 3.48 -14.26
C ILE A 13 22.31 4.37 -15.36
N PHE A 14 22.03 3.79 -16.51
CA PHE A 14 21.53 4.53 -17.67
C PHE A 14 20.05 4.23 -17.93
N LEU A 15 19.26 5.29 -18.14
CA LEU A 15 17.87 5.19 -18.56
C LEU A 15 17.72 5.54 -20.04
N ALA A 16 17.38 4.54 -20.83
CA ALA A 16 16.92 4.65 -22.20
C ALA A 16 15.40 4.81 -22.22
N SER A 17 14.91 5.95 -22.70
CA SER A 17 13.46 6.18 -22.86
C SER A 17 13.16 7.14 -24.01
N PRO A 18 12.14 6.86 -24.84
CA PRO A 18 11.67 7.81 -25.84
C PRO A 18 11.08 9.10 -25.25
N SER A 19 10.86 10.09 -26.10
CA SER A 19 10.49 11.46 -25.69
C SER A 19 9.16 11.60 -24.93
N ASP A 20 8.26 10.63 -25.02
CA ASP A 20 6.93 10.60 -24.40
C ASP A 20 6.93 10.16 -22.91
N LEU A 21 8.10 9.93 -22.32
CA LEU A 21 8.29 9.45 -20.95
C LEU A 21 9.12 10.43 -20.08
N SER A 22 8.89 11.73 -20.24
CA SER A 22 9.66 12.77 -19.52
C SER A 22 9.46 12.74 -18.02
N ARG A 23 8.30 12.28 -17.53
CA ARG A 23 8.01 12.18 -16.09
C ARG A 23 8.79 11.03 -15.45
N GLU A 24 8.81 9.88 -16.10
CA GLU A 24 9.58 8.71 -15.68
C GLU A 24 11.09 9.02 -15.65
N ARG A 25 11.60 9.81 -16.61
CA ARG A 25 12.99 10.32 -16.56
C ARG A 25 13.27 11.17 -15.34
N LYS A 26 12.34 12.04 -14.95
CA LYS A 26 12.51 12.84 -13.72
C LYS A 26 12.52 11.96 -12.48
N LEU A 27 11.59 11.00 -12.41
CA LEU A 27 11.49 10.07 -11.29
C LEU A 27 12.72 9.17 -11.17
N PHE A 28 13.31 8.75 -12.29
CA PHE A 28 14.53 7.93 -12.29
C PHE A 28 15.65 8.52 -11.44
N SER A 29 15.93 9.81 -11.63
CA SER A 29 16.96 10.51 -10.86
C SER A 29 16.61 10.57 -9.37
N GLN A 30 15.34 10.86 -9.05
CA GLN A 30 14.84 10.95 -7.66
C GLN A 30 14.90 9.59 -6.94
N VAL A 31 14.57 8.51 -7.64
CA VAL A 31 14.69 7.14 -7.11
C VAL A 31 16.14 6.81 -6.83
N ILE A 32 17.06 7.10 -7.75
CA ILE A 32 18.49 6.84 -7.56
C ILE A 32 19.04 7.61 -6.35
N GLU A 33 18.69 8.88 -6.19
CA GLU A 33 19.07 9.69 -5.02
C GLU A 33 18.53 9.09 -3.73
N THR A 34 17.26 8.69 -3.72
CA THR A 34 16.61 8.06 -2.56
C THR A 34 17.33 6.75 -2.20
N VAL A 35 17.56 5.87 -3.18
CA VAL A 35 18.25 4.59 -2.99
C VAL A 35 19.70 4.78 -2.53
N ASN A 36 20.38 5.81 -3.01
CA ASN A 36 21.72 6.16 -2.54
C ASN A 36 21.73 6.45 -1.03
N VAL A 37 20.78 7.24 -0.55
CA VAL A 37 20.67 7.61 0.87
C VAL A 37 20.20 6.43 1.72
N THR A 38 19.23 5.65 1.24
CA THR A 38 18.61 4.57 2.03
C THR A 38 19.45 3.30 2.07
N LYS A 39 20.22 2.98 1.01
CA LYS A 39 20.89 1.68 0.88
C LYS A 39 22.27 1.71 0.23
N ALA A 40 22.48 2.41 -0.88
CA ALA A 40 23.74 2.27 -1.62
C ALA A 40 24.95 2.79 -0.83
N LYS A 41 24.79 3.91 -0.12
CA LYS A 41 25.86 4.53 0.68
C LYS A 41 26.33 3.63 1.83
N SER A 42 25.42 2.90 2.49
CA SER A 42 25.81 1.93 3.53
C SER A 42 26.56 0.72 2.97
N LYS A 43 26.49 0.49 1.65
CA LYS A 43 27.26 -0.52 0.91
C LYS A 43 28.56 0.03 0.31
N GLY A 44 28.94 1.29 0.58
CA GLY A 44 30.13 1.91 0.00
C GLY A 44 29.99 2.24 -1.50
N ILE A 45 28.77 2.28 -2.01
CA ILE A 45 28.45 2.51 -3.42
C ILE A 45 27.81 3.89 -3.58
N LEU A 46 28.09 4.55 -4.70
CA LEU A 46 27.36 5.71 -5.18
C LEU A 46 26.79 5.40 -6.57
N LEU A 47 25.47 5.31 -6.68
CA LEU A 47 24.78 5.15 -7.95
C LEU A 47 24.72 6.50 -8.66
N GLU A 48 25.07 6.52 -9.94
CA GLU A 48 25.02 7.72 -10.78
C GLU A 48 23.91 7.58 -11.83
N ALA A 49 22.90 8.43 -11.76
CA ALA A 49 21.85 8.49 -12.77
C ALA A 49 22.39 9.09 -14.07
N LYS A 50 22.23 8.38 -15.18
CA LYS A 50 22.57 8.85 -16.53
C LYS A 50 21.31 8.85 -17.40
N VAL A 51 21.01 10.00 -17.99
CA VAL A 51 19.95 10.15 -19.00
C VAL A 51 20.55 10.76 -20.27
N TRP A 52 19.96 10.47 -21.42
CA TRP A 52 20.47 10.96 -22.71
C TRP A 52 20.48 12.51 -22.80
N GLU A 53 19.63 13.19 -22.06
CA GLU A 53 19.54 14.67 -22.00
C GLU A 53 20.80 15.32 -21.40
N ASP A 54 21.58 14.58 -20.60
CA ASP A 54 22.82 15.06 -19.95
C ASP A 54 24.07 14.87 -20.84
N CYS A 55 23.91 14.30 -22.04
CA CYS A 55 25.04 14.10 -22.96
C CYS A 55 25.57 15.44 -23.51
N LEU A 56 26.87 15.70 -23.33
CA LEU A 56 27.55 16.92 -23.79
C LEU A 56 27.31 17.19 -25.29
N ILE A 57 26.79 18.38 -25.62
CA ILE A 57 26.66 18.85 -27.01
C ILE A 57 28.06 18.99 -27.62
N GLY A 58 28.33 18.34 -28.76
CA GLY A 58 29.63 18.42 -29.45
C GLY A 58 29.62 17.82 -30.86
N ARG A 59 30.78 17.82 -31.55
CA ARG A 59 30.94 17.26 -32.90
C ARG A 59 30.86 15.72 -32.89
N GLY A 60 30.12 15.12 -33.83
CA GLY A 60 29.91 13.67 -33.98
C GLY A 60 28.42 13.32 -34.19
N ARG A 61 28.09 12.04 -34.45
CA ARG A 61 26.68 11.60 -34.47
C ARG A 61 26.17 11.60 -33.02
N PRO A 62 25.08 12.30 -32.67
CA PRO A 62 24.58 12.37 -31.29
C PRO A 62 24.40 11.00 -30.62
N GLN A 63 24.03 9.98 -31.39
CA GLN A 63 23.84 8.61 -30.93
C GLN A 63 25.14 7.91 -30.49
N GLU A 64 26.31 8.26 -31.05
CA GLU A 64 27.60 7.63 -30.66
C GLU A 64 27.95 7.91 -29.20
N LYS A 65 27.62 9.11 -28.70
CA LYS A 65 27.86 9.47 -27.29
C LYS A 65 26.95 8.72 -26.34
N ILE A 66 25.70 8.49 -26.74
CA ILE A 66 24.75 7.69 -25.97
C ILE A 66 25.24 6.24 -25.89
N ASN A 67 25.78 5.70 -26.99
CA ASN A 67 26.36 4.37 -27.03
C ASN A 67 27.58 4.24 -26.08
N ASP A 68 28.40 5.29 -25.95
CA ASP A 68 29.52 5.30 -24.99
C ASP A 68 29.05 5.32 -23.52
N GLU A 69 27.99 6.05 -23.18
CA GLU A 69 27.40 6.03 -21.83
C GLU A 69 26.78 4.66 -21.50
N ILE A 70 26.15 4.01 -22.48
CA ILE A 70 25.63 2.63 -22.35
C ILE A 70 26.77 1.65 -22.04
N LYS A 71 27.89 1.74 -22.74
CA LYS A 71 29.07 0.90 -22.51
C LYS A 71 29.68 1.09 -21.12
N GLN A 72 29.67 2.31 -20.60
CA GLN A 72 30.20 2.63 -19.27
C GLN A 72 29.25 2.26 -18.13
N SER A 73 27.97 2.06 -18.43
CA SER A 73 26.96 1.77 -17.40
C SER A 73 26.99 0.32 -16.94
N SER A 74 26.68 0.13 -15.66
CA SER A 74 26.62 -1.20 -15.02
C SER A 74 25.21 -1.80 -15.07
N LEU A 75 24.18 -0.95 -15.11
CA LEU A 75 22.79 -1.34 -15.25
C LEU A 75 22.10 -0.43 -16.28
N LEU A 76 21.33 -1.05 -17.17
CA LEU A 76 20.54 -0.34 -18.17
C LEU A 76 19.05 -0.51 -17.87
N VAL A 77 18.32 0.58 -17.96
CA VAL A 77 16.88 0.63 -17.75
C VAL A 77 16.25 1.12 -19.04
N PHE A 78 15.46 0.27 -19.69
CA PHE A 78 14.68 0.65 -20.87
C PHE A 78 13.24 0.88 -20.45
N THR A 79 12.70 2.07 -20.74
CA THR A 79 11.29 2.40 -20.51
C THR A 79 10.63 2.78 -21.82
N LEU A 80 9.54 2.09 -22.18
CA LEU A 80 8.81 2.25 -23.44
C LEU A 80 7.31 2.49 -23.20
N TRP A 81 6.69 3.33 -24.04
CA TRP A 81 5.24 3.53 -24.06
C TRP A 81 4.67 3.49 -25.48
N LYS A 82 4.44 4.65 -26.12
CA LYS A 82 3.77 4.72 -27.43
C LYS A 82 4.71 5.09 -28.57
N LYS A 83 5.89 5.65 -28.26
CA LYS A 83 6.90 5.98 -29.26
C LYS A 83 7.99 4.93 -29.34
N TRP A 84 8.39 4.60 -30.56
CA TRP A 84 9.57 3.80 -30.85
C TRP A 84 10.83 4.67 -30.97
N GLY A 85 10.65 5.94 -31.36
CA GLY A 85 11.73 6.87 -31.64
C GLY A 85 11.86 7.18 -33.14
N SER A 86 12.95 7.85 -33.49
CA SER A 86 13.27 8.28 -34.85
C SER A 86 14.47 7.51 -35.38
N ASP A 87 14.42 7.18 -36.68
CA ASP A 87 15.47 6.49 -37.44
C ASP A 87 16.83 7.18 -37.25
N THR A 88 17.85 6.39 -36.91
CA THR A 88 19.22 6.88 -36.71
C THR A 88 20.13 6.63 -37.92
N GLY A 89 19.58 6.07 -39.00
CA GLY A 89 20.24 5.78 -40.27
C GLY A 89 20.58 4.30 -40.43
N GLU A 90 21.10 3.67 -39.38
CA GLU A 90 21.44 2.23 -39.37
C GLU A 90 20.38 1.36 -38.68
N PHE A 91 19.64 1.96 -37.73
CA PHE A 91 18.59 1.30 -36.96
C PHE A 91 17.28 2.07 -37.10
N SER A 92 16.17 1.36 -36.94
CA SER A 92 14.84 1.92 -37.13
C SER A 92 14.41 2.89 -36.02
N SER A 93 15.19 2.94 -34.91
CA SER A 93 15.22 4.06 -33.98
C SER A 93 16.49 4.11 -33.14
N GLY A 94 16.72 5.24 -32.46
CA GLY A 94 17.76 5.36 -31.44
C GLY A 94 17.57 4.36 -30.28
N PHE A 95 16.33 4.07 -29.90
CA PHE A 95 16.04 3.02 -28.91
C PHE A 95 16.51 1.64 -29.37
N GLU A 96 16.27 1.29 -30.64
CA GLU A 96 16.72 0.00 -31.20
C GLU A 96 18.24 -0.10 -31.20
N GLU A 97 18.94 0.97 -31.59
CA GLU A 97 20.40 1.03 -31.53
C GLU A 97 20.91 0.86 -30.09
N GLU A 98 20.32 1.55 -29.12
CA GLU A 98 20.67 1.45 -27.69
C GLU A 98 20.48 0.02 -27.16
N TYR A 99 19.39 -0.64 -27.56
CA TYR A 99 19.11 -2.03 -27.21
C TYR A 99 20.13 -3.01 -27.80
N GLU A 100 20.48 -2.87 -29.08
CA GLU A 100 21.44 -3.76 -29.74
C GLU A 100 22.86 -3.58 -29.17
N VAL A 101 23.26 -2.34 -28.87
CA VAL A 101 24.54 -2.06 -28.16
C VAL A 101 24.53 -2.70 -26.77
N ALA A 102 23.46 -2.53 -25.99
CA ALA A 102 23.30 -3.12 -24.66
C ALA A 102 23.44 -4.65 -24.68
N CYS A 103 22.81 -5.32 -25.65
CA CYS A 103 22.89 -6.76 -25.82
C CYS A 103 24.31 -7.21 -26.19
N SER A 104 24.98 -6.47 -27.07
CA SER A 104 26.35 -6.81 -27.51
C SER A 104 27.37 -6.75 -26.38
N GLU A 105 27.16 -5.87 -25.40
CA GLU A 105 28.05 -5.67 -24.24
C GLU A 105 27.67 -6.55 -23.04
N ASN A 106 26.67 -7.44 -23.19
CA ASN A 106 26.16 -8.36 -22.16
C ASN A 106 25.86 -7.66 -20.82
N LYS A 107 25.18 -6.51 -20.89
CA LYS A 107 24.83 -5.69 -19.72
C LYS A 107 23.64 -6.27 -18.96
N ASP A 108 23.53 -5.92 -17.67
CA ASP A 108 22.28 -6.12 -16.93
C ASP A 108 21.22 -5.14 -17.43
N ILE A 109 20.08 -5.69 -17.83
CA ILE A 109 18.99 -4.91 -18.45
C ILE A 109 17.68 -5.11 -17.70
N LEU A 110 17.01 -4.00 -17.39
CA LEU A 110 15.63 -3.97 -16.89
C LEU A 110 14.72 -3.32 -17.93
N PHE A 111 13.61 -3.98 -18.27
CA PHE A 111 12.58 -3.43 -19.14
C PHE A 111 11.34 -2.98 -18.37
N PHE A 112 10.84 -1.80 -18.71
CA PHE A 112 9.57 -1.24 -18.22
C PHE A 112 8.69 -0.85 -19.41
N PHE A 113 7.49 -1.42 -19.48
CA PHE A 113 6.51 -1.14 -20.53
C PHE A 113 5.28 -0.46 -19.94
N ARG A 114 5.02 0.78 -20.32
CA ARG A 114 3.79 1.47 -19.91
C ARG A 114 2.59 0.86 -20.62
N GLU A 115 1.51 0.63 -19.89
CA GLU A 115 0.29 0.06 -20.45
C GLU A 115 -0.33 0.99 -21.49
N ILE A 116 -0.78 0.38 -22.60
CA ILE A 116 -1.42 1.09 -23.71
C ILE A 116 -2.93 1.06 -23.44
N PRO A 117 -3.60 2.22 -23.33
CA PRO A 117 -5.05 2.25 -23.16
C PRO A 117 -5.78 1.54 -24.31
N VAL A 118 -6.84 0.80 -24.01
CA VAL A 118 -7.56 -0.04 -25.00
C VAL A 118 -8.07 0.77 -26.21
N TYR A 119 -8.48 2.03 -26.01
CA TYR A 119 -8.92 2.89 -27.12
C TYR A 119 -7.81 3.26 -28.11
N MET A 120 -6.53 3.05 -27.77
CA MET A 120 -5.40 3.25 -28.68
C MET A 120 -5.05 1.99 -29.48
N LEU A 121 -5.70 0.86 -29.21
CA LEU A 121 -5.47 -0.41 -29.91
C LEU A 121 -6.26 -0.50 -31.24
N ASP A 122 -7.25 0.37 -31.43
CA ASP A 122 -8.12 0.35 -32.61
C ASP A 122 -7.47 1.00 -33.87
N ASP A 123 -6.50 1.91 -33.68
CA ASP A 123 -5.70 2.51 -34.76
C ASP A 123 -4.21 2.57 -34.35
N LEU A 124 -3.51 1.46 -34.57
CA LEU A 124 -2.10 1.31 -34.24
C LEU A 124 -1.25 2.05 -35.27
N GLY A 125 -0.84 3.28 -34.95
CA GLY A 125 0.21 3.97 -35.70
C GLY A 125 1.53 3.18 -35.73
N ASP A 126 2.36 3.40 -36.75
CA ASP A 126 3.56 2.56 -37.02
C ASP A 126 4.56 2.50 -35.86
N GLN A 127 4.70 3.56 -35.07
CA GLN A 127 5.56 3.53 -33.87
C GLN A 127 5.03 2.61 -32.78
N LEU A 128 3.71 2.63 -32.53
CA LEU A 128 3.09 1.81 -31.49
C LEU A 128 3.15 0.33 -31.86
N LYS A 129 2.98 0.00 -33.16
CA LYS A 129 3.18 -1.37 -33.67
C LYS A 129 4.57 -1.89 -33.32
N LYS A 130 5.63 -1.11 -33.59
CA LYS A 130 7.01 -1.49 -33.27
C LYS A 130 7.24 -1.72 -31.78
N VAL A 131 6.65 -0.89 -30.91
CA VAL A 131 6.74 -1.10 -29.45
C VAL A 131 6.07 -2.41 -29.03
N ILE A 132 4.88 -2.71 -29.57
CA ILE A 132 4.16 -3.96 -29.28
C ILE A 132 4.95 -5.17 -29.80
N GLU A 133 5.47 -5.11 -31.02
CA GLU A 133 6.31 -6.16 -31.60
C GLU A 133 7.55 -6.41 -30.76
N PHE A 134 8.22 -5.34 -30.29
CA PHE A 134 9.38 -5.46 -29.43
C PHE A 134 9.03 -6.04 -28.05
N LYS A 135 7.92 -5.60 -27.43
CA LYS A 135 7.44 -6.20 -26.18
C LYS A 135 7.22 -7.70 -26.33
N ASN A 136 6.53 -8.11 -27.41
CA ASN A 136 6.28 -9.52 -27.71
C ASN A 136 7.58 -10.29 -27.96
N LYS A 137 8.59 -9.67 -28.60
CA LYS A 137 9.94 -10.23 -28.77
C LYS A 137 10.59 -10.51 -27.42
N ILE A 138 10.63 -9.52 -26.52
CA ILE A 138 11.22 -9.68 -25.17
C ILE A 138 10.51 -10.77 -24.36
N GLU A 139 9.18 -10.79 -24.40
CA GLU A 139 8.37 -11.82 -23.72
C GLU A 139 8.66 -13.23 -24.24
N LYS A 140 8.80 -13.38 -25.57
CA LYS A 140 9.10 -14.66 -26.21
C LYS A 140 10.53 -15.14 -25.94
N GLU A 141 11.49 -14.22 -25.91
CA GLU A 141 12.90 -14.57 -25.68
C GLU A 141 13.14 -15.08 -24.26
N LYS A 142 12.34 -14.65 -23.26
CA LYS A 142 12.48 -15.02 -21.83
C LYS A 142 13.89 -14.83 -21.25
N LYS A 143 14.72 -14.01 -21.91
CA LYS A 143 16.11 -13.71 -21.51
C LYS A 143 16.19 -12.55 -20.51
N PHE A 144 15.20 -11.66 -20.54
CA PHE A 144 15.23 -10.42 -19.77
C PHE A 144 14.06 -10.34 -18.80
N LEU A 145 14.30 -9.70 -17.66
CA LEU A 145 13.24 -9.32 -16.74
C LEU A 145 12.56 -8.06 -17.28
N TYR A 146 11.23 -8.11 -17.36
CA TYR A 146 10.42 -6.94 -17.71
C TYR A 146 9.29 -6.75 -16.69
N ALA A 147 8.84 -5.52 -16.56
CA ALA A 147 7.64 -5.15 -15.82
C ALA A 147 6.75 -4.28 -16.71
N THR A 148 5.43 -4.48 -16.61
CA THR A 148 4.46 -3.49 -17.11
C THR A 148 4.12 -2.51 -16.00
N TYR A 149 3.63 -1.32 -16.33
CA TYR A 149 3.15 -0.33 -15.35
C TYR A 149 2.13 0.60 -15.99
N GLU A 150 1.22 1.17 -15.23
CA GLU A 150 0.14 2.02 -15.75
C GLU A 150 0.49 3.51 -15.67
N ASP A 151 1.13 3.92 -14.57
CA ASP A 151 1.42 5.31 -14.26
C ASP A 151 2.82 5.51 -13.64
N GLU A 152 3.18 6.79 -13.52
CA GLU A 152 4.47 7.24 -13.04
C GLU A 152 4.79 6.77 -11.62
N ASN A 153 3.78 6.64 -10.74
CA ASN A 153 3.97 6.18 -9.37
C ASN A 153 4.26 4.68 -9.33
N GLU A 154 3.53 3.90 -10.12
CA GLU A 154 3.77 2.45 -10.24
C GLU A 154 5.17 2.18 -10.83
N TRP A 155 5.59 2.99 -11.82
CA TRP A 155 6.93 2.95 -12.36
C TRP A 155 7.98 3.20 -11.27
N GLU A 156 7.82 4.25 -10.47
CA GLU A 156 8.73 4.61 -9.37
C GLU A 156 8.89 3.46 -8.37
N GLN A 157 7.77 2.87 -7.95
CA GLN A 157 7.75 1.76 -7.00
C GLN A 157 8.45 0.51 -7.56
N LYS A 158 8.10 0.13 -8.80
CA LYS A 158 8.68 -1.06 -9.45
C LYS A 158 10.16 -0.87 -9.71
N PHE A 159 10.58 0.30 -10.19
CA PHE A 159 11.99 0.60 -10.41
C PHE A 159 12.79 0.59 -9.10
N SER A 160 12.29 1.26 -8.05
CA SER A 160 12.92 1.26 -6.72
C SER A 160 13.12 -0.15 -6.19
N PHE A 161 12.09 -0.99 -6.28
CA PHE A 161 12.13 -2.37 -5.83
C PHE A 161 13.14 -3.23 -6.59
N GLN A 162 13.21 -3.12 -7.92
CA GLN A 162 14.19 -3.84 -8.72
C GLN A 162 15.62 -3.37 -8.41
N LEU A 163 15.81 -2.06 -8.25
CA LEU A 163 17.11 -1.50 -7.91
C LEU A 163 17.61 -1.97 -6.53
N TYR A 164 16.71 -2.08 -5.55
CA TYR A 164 17.05 -2.67 -4.25
C TYR A 164 17.47 -4.13 -4.35
N LYS A 165 16.80 -4.93 -5.19
CA LYS A 165 17.14 -6.35 -5.41
C LYS A 165 18.48 -6.51 -6.12
N TRP A 166 18.70 -5.73 -7.17
CA TRP A 166 19.95 -5.73 -7.92
C TRP A 166 21.15 -5.39 -7.02
N LEU A 167 21.02 -4.36 -6.16
CA LEU A 167 22.03 -4.03 -5.14
C LEU A 167 22.30 -5.13 -4.11
N ASP A 168 21.35 -6.04 -3.86
CA ASP A 168 21.57 -7.17 -2.96
C ASP A 168 22.31 -8.32 -3.64
N GLN A 169 22.08 -8.52 -4.93
CA GLN A 169 22.75 -9.56 -5.72
C GLN A 169 24.25 -9.28 -5.86
N MET A 170 24.66 -8.02 -6.00
CA MET A 170 26.06 -7.60 -6.10
C MET A 170 26.96 -8.08 -4.94
N ARG A 171 26.40 -8.37 -3.75
CA ARG A 171 27.19 -8.82 -2.59
C ARG A 171 27.67 -10.26 -2.70
N SER A 172 27.01 -11.08 -3.51
CA SER A 172 27.26 -12.51 -3.65
C SER A 172 28.55 -12.81 -4.42
N GLU A 173 29.00 -11.87 -5.26
CA GLU A 173 30.15 -12.06 -6.15
C GLU A 173 31.45 -11.47 -5.58
N ASP A 174 31.37 -10.37 -4.81
CA ASP A 174 32.55 -9.72 -4.21
C ASP A 174 33.04 -10.43 -2.92
N SER A 175 32.17 -11.17 -2.23
CA SER A 175 32.56 -11.98 -1.04
C SER A 175 33.30 -13.28 -1.40
N ILE A 176 33.30 -13.70 -2.68
CA ILE A 176 33.99 -14.91 -3.15
C ILE A 176 35.38 -14.59 -3.72
N LYS A 177 35.65 -13.34 -4.10
CA LYS A 177 36.93 -12.91 -4.70
C LYS A 177 37.94 -12.30 -3.72
N SER A 178 37.58 -12.11 -2.45
CA SER A 178 38.41 -11.38 -1.47
C SER A 178 39.06 -12.25 -0.38
N SER A 179 39.02 -13.58 -0.49
CA SER A 179 39.61 -14.49 0.50
C SER A 179 40.43 -15.63 -0.11
N ASP A 180 41.35 -15.30 -1.01
CA ASP A 180 42.49 -16.16 -1.35
C ASP A 180 43.74 -15.57 -0.70
N ASP A 181 43.82 -15.63 0.63
CA ASP A 181 45.10 -15.71 1.33
C ASP A 181 44.93 -16.27 2.74
N SER A 182 45.86 -17.15 3.13
CA SER A 182 45.97 -17.89 4.41
C SER A 182 44.98 -19.04 4.66
N SER A 183 45.50 -20.23 4.37
CA SER A 183 45.12 -21.57 4.78
C SER A 183 44.99 -21.76 6.31
N GLU A 184 44.15 -22.75 6.66
CA GLU A 184 43.99 -23.42 7.97
C GLU A 184 43.11 -22.73 9.01
N LEU A 185 41.78 -22.93 8.93
CA LEU A 185 40.92 -23.23 10.11
C LEU A 185 39.44 -23.56 9.83
N GLU A 186 39.02 -23.88 8.59
CA GLU A 186 37.63 -24.32 8.33
C GLU A 186 37.52 -25.85 8.16
N THR A 187 37.67 -26.57 9.26
CA THR A 187 37.33 -28.02 9.33
C THR A 187 36.02 -28.30 10.06
N GLU A 188 35.26 -27.30 10.53
CA GLU A 188 33.98 -27.56 11.20
C GLU A 188 32.91 -26.54 10.80
N ILE A 189 32.07 -26.93 9.85
CA ILE A 189 30.59 -26.82 9.82
C ILE A 189 30.15 -27.15 8.38
N ARG A 190 30.05 -28.45 8.07
CA ARG A 190 29.20 -28.95 6.96
C ARG A 190 27.88 -29.41 7.59
N ILE A 191 26.81 -28.64 7.40
CA ILE A 191 25.45 -29.15 7.64
C ILE A 191 25.06 -30.00 6.42
N ASN A 192 24.98 -31.30 6.66
CA ASN A 192 24.32 -32.28 5.79
C ASN A 192 22.86 -31.90 5.61
N ILE A 193 22.45 -31.61 4.37
CA ILE A 193 21.04 -31.66 3.95
C ILE A 193 20.90 -32.93 3.09
N SER A 194 19.93 -33.77 3.43
CA SER A 194 19.75 -35.08 2.82
C SER A 194 19.21 -34.98 1.38
N PRO A 195 19.45 -35.98 0.51
CA PRO A 195 18.97 -35.98 -0.87
C PRO A 195 17.46 -35.79 -1.02
N LYS A 196 16.66 -36.24 -0.03
CA LYS A 196 15.20 -36.07 0.00
C LYS A 196 14.75 -34.62 0.20
N GLU A 197 15.57 -33.79 0.86
CA GLU A 197 15.24 -32.38 1.10
C GLU A 197 15.59 -31.51 -0.11
N ARG A 198 16.50 -31.98 -0.99
CA ARG A 198 16.78 -31.34 -2.28
C ARG A 198 15.64 -31.55 -3.29
N GLU A 199 15.04 -32.75 -3.33
CA GLU A 199 13.88 -33.05 -4.19
C GLU A 199 12.67 -32.16 -3.85
N VAL A 200 12.40 -31.91 -2.57
CA VAL A 200 11.30 -31.03 -2.11
C VAL A 200 11.56 -29.55 -2.42
N LEU A 201 12.82 -29.13 -2.53
CA LEU A 201 13.20 -27.76 -2.89
C LEU A 201 13.20 -27.53 -4.41
N GLU A 202 13.44 -28.57 -5.20
CA GLU A 202 13.37 -28.52 -6.66
C GLU A 202 11.92 -28.61 -7.17
N GLU A 203 11.05 -29.43 -6.55
CA GLU A 203 9.60 -29.40 -6.79
C GLU A 203 8.99 -28.02 -6.46
N LYS A 204 9.46 -27.36 -5.40
CA LYS A 204 9.01 -25.98 -5.06
C LYS A 204 9.53 -24.89 -6.00
N LYS A 205 10.62 -25.16 -6.75
CA LYS A 205 11.15 -24.23 -7.75
C LYS A 205 10.45 -24.37 -9.10
N GLU A 206 10.08 -25.58 -9.50
CA GLU A 206 9.28 -25.80 -10.72
C GLU A 206 7.83 -25.29 -10.58
N ILE A 207 7.24 -25.33 -9.38
CA ILE A 207 5.91 -24.75 -9.10
C ILE A 207 5.88 -23.21 -9.27
N ASN A 208 7.03 -22.52 -9.29
CA ASN A 208 7.10 -21.05 -9.41
C ASN A 208 7.38 -20.52 -10.83
N GLN A 209 7.59 -21.38 -11.84
CA GLN A 209 7.84 -20.94 -13.22
C GLN A 209 6.70 -21.24 -14.20
N GLU A 210 5.65 -21.92 -13.75
CA GLU A 210 4.37 -22.07 -14.48
C GLU A 210 3.18 -21.57 -13.63
N LYS A 211 3.16 -20.27 -13.31
CA LYS A 211 1.89 -19.57 -13.04
C LYS A 211 1.59 -18.63 -14.20
N ILE A 212 1.09 -19.26 -15.26
CA ILE A 212 0.13 -18.64 -16.18
C ILE A 212 -0.99 -18.04 -15.32
N ILE A 213 -1.39 -16.82 -15.67
CA ILE A 213 -2.50 -16.05 -15.10
C ILE A 213 -3.69 -16.96 -14.81
N ASN A 214 -3.84 -17.35 -13.55
CA ASN A 214 -5.10 -17.80 -12.98
C ASN A 214 -5.45 -16.79 -11.89
N ASP A 215 -6.69 -16.30 -11.92
CA ASP A 215 -7.32 -15.52 -10.85
C ASP A 215 -7.31 -16.34 -9.54
N ASP A 216 -6.18 -16.35 -8.82
CA ASP A 216 -6.11 -16.86 -7.45
C ASP A 216 -6.87 -15.86 -6.56
N GLU A 217 -8.10 -16.20 -6.22
CA GLU A 217 -8.98 -15.41 -5.35
C GLU A 217 -8.31 -15.20 -3.98
N ILE A 218 -7.92 -13.94 -3.69
CA ILE A 218 -7.24 -13.59 -2.44
C ILE A 218 -8.04 -14.04 -1.22
N GLN A 219 -7.40 -14.70 -0.27
CA GLN A 219 -7.99 -14.97 1.03
C GLN A 219 -7.70 -13.80 1.98
N LEU A 220 -8.66 -13.45 2.85
CA LEU A 220 -8.47 -12.31 3.76
C LEU A 220 -7.36 -12.57 4.79
N GLU A 221 -7.03 -13.84 5.00
CA GLU A 221 -5.92 -14.33 5.81
C GLU A 221 -4.55 -13.93 5.25
N ASP A 222 -4.44 -13.81 3.92
CA ASP A 222 -3.20 -13.45 3.22
C ASP A 222 -2.95 -11.94 3.24
N ILE A 223 -3.96 -11.15 3.62
CA ILE A 223 -3.83 -9.72 3.81
C ILE A 223 -3.05 -9.48 5.11
N PHE A 224 -2.10 -8.55 5.06
CA PHE A 224 -1.32 -8.17 6.22
C PHE A 224 -2.22 -7.52 7.30
N ASN A 225 -2.66 -8.34 8.26
CA ASN A 225 -3.66 -7.95 9.24
C ASN A 225 -2.99 -7.37 10.49
N PRO A 226 -3.36 -6.14 10.91
CA PRO A 226 -2.95 -5.62 12.21
C PRO A 226 -3.58 -6.45 13.33
N ILE A 227 -2.84 -6.55 14.44
CA ILE A 227 -3.24 -7.23 15.66
C ILE A 227 -3.37 -6.18 16.76
N ILE A 228 -4.48 -6.21 17.50
CA ILE A 228 -4.60 -5.42 18.72
C ILE A 228 -4.00 -6.23 19.85
N ARG A 229 -2.99 -5.68 20.52
CA ARG A 229 -2.34 -6.30 21.68
C ARG A 229 -2.65 -5.52 22.95
N LYS A 230 -3.28 -6.18 23.92
CA LYS A 230 -3.56 -5.64 25.25
C LYS A 230 -2.88 -6.55 26.28
N GLY A 231 -1.79 -6.06 26.88
CA GLY A 231 -0.92 -6.90 27.70
C GLY A 231 -0.36 -8.08 26.89
N ASN A 232 -0.69 -9.31 27.31
CA ASN A 232 -0.27 -10.55 26.65
C ASN A 232 -1.36 -11.14 25.72
N GLU A 233 -2.48 -10.46 25.54
CA GLU A 233 -3.61 -10.93 24.75
C GLU A 233 -3.68 -10.24 23.38
N ASP A 234 -3.93 -11.04 22.35
CA ASP A 234 -4.19 -10.57 20.99
C ASP A 234 -5.71 -10.60 20.75
N LEU A 235 -6.26 -9.49 20.29
CA LEU A 235 -7.70 -9.26 20.13
C LEU A 235 -8.04 -8.89 18.68
N HIS A 236 -9.21 -9.33 18.20
CA HIS A 236 -9.75 -8.90 16.89
C HIS A 236 -10.22 -7.45 16.91
N TYR A 237 -10.76 -7.01 18.04
CA TYR A 237 -11.28 -5.68 18.31
C TYR A 237 -11.24 -5.41 19.82
N PHE A 238 -11.32 -4.15 20.22
CA PHE A 238 -11.50 -3.75 21.61
C PHE A 238 -12.88 -3.13 21.81
N LYS A 239 -13.52 -3.47 22.93
CA LYS A 239 -14.79 -2.87 23.37
C LYS A 239 -14.52 -1.52 24.03
N ILE A 240 -15.40 -0.57 23.76
CA ILE A 240 -15.45 0.71 24.47
C ILE A 240 -16.88 1.06 24.90
N GLU A 241 -17.02 1.73 26.04
CA GLU A 241 -18.22 2.52 26.35
C GLU A 241 -18.26 3.82 25.53
N THR A 242 -19.45 4.22 25.11
CA THR A 242 -19.63 5.42 24.30
C THR A 242 -20.94 6.15 24.59
N LYS A 243 -20.90 7.49 24.47
CA LYS A 243 -22.09 8.36 24.49
C LYS A 243 -22.77 8.46 23.13
N GLN A 244 -22.12 7.96 22.08
CA GLN A 244 -22.63 7.94 20.71
C GLN A 244 -23.85 7.03 20.58
N LYS A 245 -24.92 7.60 20.02
CA LYS A 245 -26.16 6.88 19.67
C LYS A 245 -26.26 6.82 18.15
N MET A 246 -26.46 5.62 17.60
CA MET A 246 -26.71 5.38 16.18
C MET A 246 -25.81 6.18 15.23
N GLY A 247 -24.50 6.03 15.37
CA GLY A 247 -23.53 6.68 14.49
C GLY A 247 -22.24 5.88 14.39
N CYS A 248 -21.41 6.23 13.42
CA CYS A 248 -20.08 5.69 13.22
C CYS A 248 -18.98 6.75 13.35
N SER A 249 -18.14 6.69 14.38
CA SER A 249 -17.02 7.63 14.58
C SER A 249 -15.74 6.83 14.73
N LEU A 250 -15.24 6.33 13.60
CA LEU A 250 -14.11 5.39 13.59
C LEU A 250 -12.78 6.12 13.76
N PHE A 251 -11.79 5.48 14.38
CA PHE A 251 -10.43 5.98 14.41
C PHE A 251 -9.72 5.60 13.11
N GLY A 252 -9.58 6.59 12.22
CA GLY A 252 -9.11 6.40 10.86
C GLY A 252 -7.82 7.12 10.57
N ASP A 253 -7.04 6.59 9.63
CA ASP A 253 -5.97 7.36 9.00
C ASP A 253 -6.50 7.97 7.71
N PHE A 254 -6.25 9.26 7.50
CA PHE A 254 -6.60 10.02 6.30
C PHE A 254 -5.60 11.14 6.09
N SER A 255 -4.33 10.88 6.39
CA SER A 255 -3.24 11.85 6.32
C SER A 255 -2.95 12.38 4.92
N SER A 256 -3.24 11.59 3.89
CA SER A 256 -3.11 11.99 2.48
C SER A 256 -4.28 12.85 1.99
N PHE A 257 -5.30 13.07 2.82
CA PHE A 257 -6.48 13.85 2.46
C PHE A 257 -6.42 15.23 3.13
N SER A 258 -6.22 16.26 2.32
CA SER A 258 -6.40 17.66 2.75
C SER A 258 -7.81 18.18 2.47
N LYS A 259 -8.48 17.61 1.46
CA LYS A 259 -9.89 17.83 1.10
C LYS A 259 -10.42 16.56 0.47
N GLY A 260 -11.57 16.05 0.93
CA GLY A 260 -12.33 15.06 0.17
C GLY A 260 -13.25 15.82 -0.76
N THR A 261 -13.08 15.67 -2.07
CA THR A 261 -13.73 16.53 -3.07
C THR A 261 -14.70 15.75 -3.94
N TYR A 262 -14.42 14.48 -4.22
CA TYR A 262 -15.20 13.68 -5.16
C TYR A 262 -15.60 12.35 -4.55
N CYS A 263 -16.89 12.02 -4.61
CA CYS A 263 -17.46 10.79 -4.11
C CYS A 263 -17.96 9.92 -5.26
N PHE A 264 -17.66 8.63 -5.21
CA PHE A 264 -18.12 7.64 -6.17
C PHE A 264 -18.74 6.52 -5.35
N ASP A 265 -20.05 6.61 -5.11
CA ASP A 265 -20.75 5.79 -4.12
C ASP A 265 -21.78 4.90 -4.82
N ALA A 266 -21.73 3.59 -4.58
CA ALA A 266 -22.74 2.71 -5.12
C ALA A 266 -24.11 3.02 -4.49
N PRO A 267 -25.21 2.83 -5.25
CA PRO A 267 -26.53 2.73 -4.67
C PRO A 267 -26.56 1.73 -3.50
N GLN A 268 -27.38 2.03 -2.50
CA GLN A 268 -27.48 1.19 -1.31
C GLN A 268 -28.04 -0.19 -1.66
N LYS A 269 -27.33 -1.24 -1.25
CA LYS A 269 -27.76 -2.63 -1.42
C LYS A 269 -28.46 -3.12 -0.15
N SER A 270 -29.67 -3.64 -0.30
CA SER A 270 -30.47 -4.17 0.82
C SER A 270 -30.31 -5.69 0.97
N PHE A 271 -30.59 -6.21 2.17
CA PHE A 271 -30.59 -7.65 2.48
C PHE A 271 -29.28 -8.36 2.13
N VAL A 272 -28.18 -7.85 2.67
CA VAL A 272 -26.83 -8.32 2.35
C VAL A 272 -26.42 -9.44 3.30
N THR A 273 -25.81 -10.48 2.76
CA THR A 273 -25.24 -11.61 3.52
C THR A 273 -23.79 -11.34 3.94
N LEU A 274 -23.30 -12.06 4.96
CA LEU A 274 -21.88 -11.98 5.34
C LEU A 274 -20.93 -12.36 4.20
N GLY A 275 -21.31 -13.37 3.38
CA GLY A 275 -20.52 -13.78 2.21
C GLY A 275 -20.41 -12.70 1.13
N GLU A 276 -21.47 -11.92 0.92
CA GLU A 276 -21.41 -10.77 0.00
C GLU A 276 -20.51 -9.65 0.51
N LEU A 277 -20.54 -9.35 1.81
CA LEU A 277 -19.59 -8.40 2.41
C LEU A 277 -18.15 -8.90 2.28
N GLU A 278 -17.91 -10.18 2.54
CA GLU A 278 -16.59 -10.80 2.39
C GLU A 278 -16.09 -10.70 0.93
N LYS A 279 -16.97 -10.95 -0.04
CA LYS A 279 -16.68 -10.78 -1.46
C LYS A 279 -16.28 -9.35 -1.81
N VAL A 280 -17.02 -8.35 -1.32
CA VAL A 280 -16.70 -6.92 -1.53
C VAL A 280 -15.28 -6.61 -1.04
N LEU A 281 -14.94 -7.05 0.17
CA LEU A 281 -13.59 -6.87 0.72
C LEU A 281 -12.53 -7.61 -0.12
N LYS A 282 -12.75 -8.88 -0.47
CA LYS A 282 -11.81 -9.65 -1.29
C LYS A 282 -11.56 -8.99 -2.64
N VAL A 283 -12.61 -8.52 -3.32
CA VAL A 283 -12.49 -7.83 -4.61
C VAL A 283 -11.71 -6.52 -4.47
N PHE A 284 -11.96 -5.74 -3.39
CA PHE A 284 -11.20 -4.53 -3.11
C PHE A 284 -9.70 -4.84 -3.01
N TYR A 285 -9.32 -5.75 -2.11
CA TYR A 285 -7.91 -6.07 -1.92
C TYR A 285 -7.28 -6.73 -3.15
N ASN A 286 -8.03 -7.53 -3.91
CA ASN A 286 -7.50 -8.14 -5.14
C ASN A 286 -7.13 -7.08 -6.20
N ILE A 287 -7.98 -6.07 -6.37
CA ILE A 287 -7.77 -5.00 -7.36
C ILE A 287 -6.68 -4.03 -6.89
N PHE A 288 -6.67 -3.66 -5.61
CA PHE A 288 -5.88 -2.51 -5.14
C PHE A 288 -4.59 -2.88 -4.37
N LYS A 289 -4.36 -4.12 -3.89
CA LYS A 289 -3.18 -4.42 -3.04
C LYS A 289 -1.81 -4.25 -3.68
N ASN A 290 -1.68 -4.51 -4.99
CA ASN A 290 -0.37 -4.60 -5.64
C ASN A 290 0.17 -3.24 -6.09
N ASN A 291 -0.73 -2.28 -6.30
CA ASN A 291 -0.42 -0.97 -6.89
C ASN A 291 -0.51 0.16 -5.88
N TYR A 292 -1.00 -0.12 -4.67
CA TYR A 292 -1.29 0.88 -3.67
C TYR A 292 -0.81 0.47 -2.29
N LYS A 293 -0.22 1.43 -1.55
CA LYS A 293 0.03 1.25 -0.13
C LYS A 293 -1.31 1.36 0.61
N ILE A 294 -1.82 0.21 1.04
CA ILE A 294 -3.05 0.16 1.84
C ILE A 294 -2.68 0.42 3.30
N PHE A 295 -3.08 1.59 3.80
CA PHE A 295 -2.78 1.99 5.17
C PHE A 295 -3.97 1.72 6.08
N ASN A 296 -3.67 1.05 7.21
CA ASN A 296 -4.45 1.17 8.44
C ASN A 296 -5.96 0.93 8.28
N PRO A 297 -6.42 -0.15 7.60
CA PRO A 297 -7.83 -0.47 7.49
C PRO A 297 -8.45 -0.55 8.89
N SER A 298 -9.51 0.21 9.13
CA SER A 298 -10.11 0.38 10.44
C SER A 298 -11.62 0.16 10.36
N PHE A 299 -12.20 -0.29 11.46
CA PHE A 299 -13.64 -0.44 11.56
C PHE A 299 -14.15 -0.09 12.94
N MET A 300 -15.43 0.24 12.98
CA MET A 300 -16.19 0.33 14.21
C MET A 300 -17.57 -0.31 14.00
N ILE A 301 -18.03 -1.05 15.00
CA ILE A 301 -19.42 -1.48 15.14
C ILE A 301 -19.98 -0.79 16.38
N ASN A 302 -21.10 -0.08 16.28
CA ASN A 302 -21.77 0.58 17.39
C ASN A 302 -23.14 -0.04 17.64
N GLN A 303 -23.38 -0.45 18.89
CA GLN A 303 -24.67 -0.91 19.36
C GLN A 303 -25.23 0.09 20.37
N THR A 304 -26.35 0.71 20.01
CA THR A 304 -27.12 1.56 20.93
C THR A 304 -27.90 0.67 21.89
N CYS A 305 -27.93 1.03 23.18
CA CYS A 305 -28.66 0.30 24.22
C CYS A 305 -29.71 1.19 24.87
N PHE A 306 -30.84 0.60 25.27
CA PHE A 306 -31.93 1.34 25.93
C PHE A 306 -31.72 1.49 27.44
N GLU A 307 -31.03 0.53 28.08
CA GLU A 307 -30.81 0.52 29.52
C GLU A 307 -29.58 1.37 29.89
N ASN A 308 -29.74 2.22 30.91
CA ASN A 308 -28.68 3.02 31.55
C ASN A 308 -27.97 4.11 30.71
N ASN A 309 -28.46 4.46 29.50
CA ASN A 309 -27.81 5.44 28.60
C ASN A 309 -26.34 5.10 28.25
N LEU A 310 -25.92 3.85 28.42
CA LEU A 310 -24.59 3.36 28.09
C LEU A 310 -24.67 2.63 26.75
N ASN A 311 -23.92 3.12 25.76
CA ASN A 311 -23.78 2.44 24.47
C ASN A 311 -22.40 1.81 24.39
N TYR A 312 -22.24 0.84 23.50
CA TYR A 312 -20.97 0.19 23.29
C TYR A 312 -20.55 0.25 21.83
N SER A 313 -19.26 0.45 21.61
CA SER A 313 -18.64 0.31 20.31
C SER A 313 -17.52 -0.71 20.37
N TRP A 314 -17.31 -1.44 19.27
CA TRP A 314 -16.20 -2.34 19.09
C TRP A 314 -15.36 -1.83 17.93
N PHE A 315 -14.11 -1.49 18.23
CA PHE A 315 -13.16 -0.93 17.29
C PHE A 315 -12.10 -1.98 16.95
N GLY A 316 -11.79 -2.10 15.67
CA GLY A 316 -10.74 -3.00 15.22
C GLY A 316 -10.10 -2.54 13.93
N PHE A 317 -9.17 -3.35 13.45
CA PHE A 317 -8.36 -3.04 12.28
C PHE A 317 -8.24 -4.28 11.40
N GLY A 318 -8.24 -4.09 10.08
CA GLY A 318 -8.12 -5.16 9.10
C GLY A 318 -9.47 -5.78 8.68
N PRO A 319 -9.58 -6.25 7.43
CA PRO A 319 -10.81 -6.83 6.89
C PRO A 319 -11.17 -8.16 7.56
N LYS A 320 -10.18 -8.98 7.91
CA LYS A 320 -10.41 -10.25 8.59
C LYS A 320 -11.09 -10.06 9.95
N ASN A 321 -10.53 -9.16 10.75
CA ASN A 321 -11.06 -8.85 12.08
C ASN A 321 -12.46 -8.22 11.99
N PHE A 322 -12.75 -7.48 10.91
CA PHE A 322 -14.07 -6.91 10.67
C PHE A 322 -15.13 -8.00 10.45
N ILE A 323 -14.86 -8.97 9.58
CA ILE A 323 -15.72 -10.15 9.38
C ILE A 323 -15.90 -10.94 10.69
N GLN A 324 -14.81 -11.14 11.42
CA GLN A 324 -14.82 -11.86 12.68
C GLN A 324 -15.67 -11.15 13.76
N ALA A 325 -15.66 -9.81 13.79
CA ALA A 325 -16.47 -9.03 14.73
C ALA A 325 -17.99 -9.23 14.52
N PHE A 326 -18.44 -9.47 13.28
CA PHE A 326 -19.83 -9.84 13.02
C PHE A 326 -20.15 -11.27 13.42
N LYS A 327 -19.25 -12.23 13.14
CA LYS A 327 -19.39 -13.63 13.60
C LYS A 327 -19.50 -13.71 15.12
N GLU A 328 -18.83 -12.80 15.84
CA GLU A 328 -18.81 -12.72 17.30
C GLU A 328 -19.94 -11.85 17.91
N GLN A 329 -20.98 -11.45 17.16
CA GLN A 329 -22.04 -10.55 17.68
C GLN A 329 -22.64 -11.00 19.03
N SER A 330 -22.99 -12.28 19.21
CA SER A 330 -23.51 -12.76 20.49
C SER A 330 -22.50 -12.66 21.63
N LYS A 331 -21.22 -12.92 21.33
CA LYS A 331 -20.13 -12.79 22.31
C LYS A 331 -19.97 -11.33 22.70
N ARG A 332 -19.96 -10.41 21.72
CA ARG A 332 -19.93 -8.96 21.94
C ARG A 332 -21.05 -8.49 22.86
N TYR A 333 -22.29 -8.91 22.61
CA TYR A 333 -23.43 -8.53 23.44
C TYR A 333 -23.35 -9.11 24.84
N PHE A 334 -22.97 -10.38 24.98
CA PHE A 334 -22.78 -11.03 26.27
C PHE A 334 -21.71 -10.33 27.12
N GLU A 335 -20.54 -10.06 26.55
CA GLU A 335 -19.43 -9.37 27.23
C GLU A 335 -19.71 -7.90 27.56
N ALA A 336 -20.66 -7.28 26.85
CA ALA A 336 -21.15 -5.94 27.15
C ALA A 336 -22.36 -5.93 28.10
N GLY A 337 -22.86 -7.09 28.52
CA GLY A 337 -24.06 -7.19 29.35
C GLY A 337 -25.33 -6.71 28.64
N ILE A 338 -25.36 -6.73 27.31
CA ILE A 338 -26.48 -6.24 26.50
C ILE A 338 -27.54 -7.34 26.44
N VAL A 339 -28.61 -7.17 27.23
CA VAL A 339 -29.75 -8.10 27.26
C VAL A 339 -30.79 -7.76 26.19
N LYS A 340 -31.02 -6.45 25.96
CA LYS A 340 -31.99 -5.94 24.97
C LYS A 340 -31.34 -4.89 24.07
N PRO A 341 -30.66 -5.32 22.99
CA PRO A 341 -30.08 -4.37 22.05
C PRO A 341 -31.17 -3.55 21.37
N HIS A 342 -30.89 -2.28 21.07
CA HIS A 342 -31.70 -1.52 20.12
C HIS A 342 -31.71 -2.24 18.77
N HIS A 343 -32.83 -2.16 18.03
CA HIS A 343 -33.01 -2.78 16.71
C HIS A 343 -32.13 -2.17 15.59
N ARG A 344 -31.11 -1.37 15.92
CA ARG A 344 -30.25 -0.66 14.95
C ARG A 344 -28.80 -0.69 15.45
N GLU A 345 -28.08 -1.76 15.10
CA GLU A 345 -26.62 -1.77 15.10
C GLU A 345 -26.16 -1.01 13.86
N VAL A 346 -25.05 -0.28 13.95
CA VAL A 346 -24.44 0.37 12.79
C VAL A 346 -22.97 0.02 12.74
N ALA A 347 -22.41 -0.08 11.53
CA ALA A 347 -21.00 -0.36 11.37
C ALA A 347 -20.39 0.43 10.21
N GLY A 348 -19.14 0.81 10.37
CA GLY A 348 -18.34 1.44 9.33
C GLY A 348 -16.99 0.77 9.21
N PHE A 349 -16.51 0.66 7.98
CA PHE A 349 -15.16 0.23 7.62
C PHE A 349 -14.55 1.29 6.72
N MET A 350 -13.29 1.61 6.94
CA MET A 350 -12.57 2.58 6.14
C MET A 350 -11.13 2.14 5.89
N VAL A 351 -10.67 2.37 4.67
CA VAL A 351 -9.30 2.16 4.24
C VAL A 351 -8.82 3.43 3.57
N SER A 352 -7.69 3.96 4.04
CA SER A 352 -7.00 5.03 3.33
C SER A 352 -5.93 4.43 2.43
N VAL A 353 -5.97 4.88 1.19
CA VAL A 353 -5.02 4.57 0.14
C VAL A 353 -4.45 5.90 -0.35
N ASP A 354 -3.23 5.90 -0.88
CA ASP A 354 -2.44 7.10 -1.22
C ASP A 354 -3.28 8.29 -1.75
N ASN A 355 -4.21 8.04 -2.68
CA ASN A 355 -5.03 9.07 -3.32
C ASN A 355 -6.56 8.85 -3.24
N PHE A 356 -7.04 7.82 -2.54
CA PHE A 356 -8.48 7.58 -2.33
C PHE A 356 -8.76 6.98 -0.96
N ILE A 357 -9.96 7.21 -0.43
CA ILE A 357 -10.50 6.46 0.71
C ILE A 357 -11.54 5.50 0.18
N PHE A 358 -11.47 4.25 0.60
CA PHE A 358 -12.53 3.28 0.42
C PHE A 358 -13.29 3.13 1.72
N TYR A 359 -14.62 3.15 1.67
CA TYR A 359 -15.45 2.96 2.84
C TYR A 359 -16.62 2.01 2.59
N ILE A 360 -17.06 1.37 3.68
CA ILE A 360 -18.28 0.57 3.72
C ILE A 360 -19.08 1.05 4.93
N ALA A 361 -20.36 1.37 4.71
CA ALA A 361 -21.33 1.64 5.77
C ALA A 361 -22.37 0.51 5.79
N LEU A 362 -22.65 -0.02 6.97
CA LEU A 362 -23.51 -1.19 7.18
C LEU A 362 -24.53 -0.93 8.29
N GLN A 363 -25.70 -1.56 8.14
CA GLN A 363 -26.69 -1.70 9.20
C GLN A 363 -26.91 -3.20 9.48
N PRO A 364 -26.16 -3.79 10.43
CA PRO A 364 -26.32 -5.20 10.81
C PRO A 364 -27.70 -5.49 11.41
N ASP A 365 -28.27 -6.65 11.07
CA ASP A 365 -29.46 -7.15 11.76
C ASP A 365 -29.09 -7.59 13.18
N VAL A 366 -29.87 -7.11 14.13
CA VAL A 366 -29.72 -7.37 15.56
C VAL A 366 -30.53 -8.59 15.98
N MET A 367 -31.60 -8.89 15.23
CA MET A 367 -32.45 -10.03 15.45
C MET A 367 -31.84 -11.21 14.70
N LYS A 368 -31.29 -12.20 15.42
CA LYS A 368 -30.82 -13.46 14.82
C LYS A 368 -31.98 -14.26 14.23
N LYS A 369 -32.54 -13.81 13.11
CA LYS A 369 -33.48 -14.57 12.30
C LYS A 369 -32.77 -15.72 11.59
N ASN A 370 -31.48 -15.54 11.31
CA ASN A 370 -30.61 -16.49 10.61
C ASN A 370 -29.44 -16.95 11.51
N ALA A 371 -28.83 -18.09 11.16
CA ALA A 371 -27.65 -18.60 11.84
C ALA A 371 -26.38 -17.76 11.55
N GLU A 372 -26.31 -17.13 10.39
CA GLU A 372 -25.23 -16.22 9.99
C GLU A 372 -25.63 -14.74 10.07
N PRO A 373 -24.68 -13.82 10.34
CA PRO A 373 -24.93 -12.39 10.29
C PRO A 373 -25.47 -11.93 8.94
N THR A 374 -26.47 -11.05 8.97
CA THR A 374 -27.02 -10.36 7.80
C THR A 374 -27.09 -8.86 8.05
N PHE A 375 -27.20 -8.09 6.98
CA PHE A 375 -27.27 -6.63 7.04
C PHE A 375 -28.51 -6.15 6.29
N ASP A 376 -29.30 -5.30 6.95
CA ASP A 376 -30.46 -4.66 6.31
C ASP A 376 -30.00 -3.86 5.11
N TYR A 377 -28.87 -3.18 5.25
CA TYR A 377 -28.27 -2.39 4.19
C TYR A 377 -26.75 -2.33 4.22
N MET A 378 -26.18 -2.14 3.03
CA MET A 378 -24.78 -1.82 2.78
C MET A 378 -24.65 -0.70 1.75
N GLN A 379 -23.81 0.30 2.03
CA GLN A 379 -23.33 1.25 1.03
C GLN A 379 -21.80 1.18 0.96
N VAL A 380 -21.27 1.22 -0.26
CA VAL A 380 -19.84 1.10 -0.55
C VAL A 380 -19.45 2.26 -1.46
N GLY A 381 -18.40 2.97 -1.10
CA GLY A 381 -18.00 4.16 -1.83
C GLY A 381 -16.51 4.44 -1.80
N PHE A 382 -16.10 5.34 -2.69
CA PHE A 382 -14.76 5.89 -2.75
C PHE A 382 -14.82 7.41 -2.62
N ILE A 383 -13.87 7.97 -1.88
CA ILE A 383 -13.67 9.42 -1.75
C ILE A 383 -12.29 9.75 -2.35
N PHE A 384 -12.24 10.74 -3.23
CA PHE A 384 -11.02 11.20 -3.90
C PHE A 384 -10.74 12.66 -3.56
N SER A 385 -9.46 13.00 -3.45
CA SER A 385 -9.02 14.37 -3.21
C SER A 385 -9.00 15.21 -4.48
N GLU A 386 -8.65 14.60 -5.63
CA GLU A 386 -8.45 15.27 -6.92
C GLU A 386 -8.91 14.40 -8.10
N LEU A 387 -9.23 15.05 -9.23
CA LEU A 387 -9.42 14.42 -10.55
C LEU A 387 -8.20 14.72 -11.44
N PRO A 388 -7.84 13.83 -12.40
CA PRO A 388 -8.54 12.61 -12.80
C PRO A 388 -8.04 11.33 -12.08
N PHE A 389 -8.95 10.38 -11.84
CA PHE A 389 -8.61 9.00 -11.49
C PHE A 389 -9.00 8.02 -12.60
N ASN A 390 -8.33 6.87 -12.68
CA ASN A 390 -8.66 5.80 -13.64
C ASN A 390 -10.01 5.15 -13.25
N ASN A 391 -11.12 5.68 -13.77
CA ASN A 391 -12.47 5.21 -13.45
C ASN A 391 -12.68 3.71 -13.72
N ARG A 392 -11.98 3.12 -14.69
CA ARG A 392 -12.16 1.71 -15.09
C ARG A 392 -11.93 0.75 -13.92
N LYS A 393 -10.87 0.94 -13.13
CA LYS A 393 -10.57 0.06 -11.97
C LYS A 393 -11.67 0.12 -10.92
N PHE A 394 -12.24 1.29 -10.67
CA PHE A 394 -13.32 1.49 -9.70
C PHE A 394 -14.65 0.93 -10.25
N SER A 395 -14.94 1.14 -11.53
CA SER A 395 -16.07 0.49 -12.21
C SER A 395 -15.96 -1.05 -12.19
N ASP A 396 -14.78 -1.58 -12.47
CA ASP A 396 -14.49 -3.02 -12.43
C ASP A 396 -14.63 -3.57 -11.00
N PHE A 397 -14.25 -2.80 -9.98
CA PHE A 397 -14.50 -3.13 -8.59
C PHE A 397 -16.00 -3.34 -8.34
N TYR A 398 -16.86 -2.39 -8.69
CA TYR A 398 -18.31 -2.53 -8.46
C TYR A 398 -18.89 -3.75 -9.17
N LYS A 399 -18.53 -3.94 -10.44
CA LYS A 399 -18.98 -5.11 -11.23
C LYS A 399 -18.54 -6.42 -10.60
N LYS A 400 -17.25 -6.56 -10.27
CA LYS A 400 -16.71 -7.80 -9.67
C LYS A 400 -17.27 -8.04 -8.26
N ALA A 401 -17.49 -6.98 -7.48
CA ALA A 401 -18.09 -7.05 -6.15
C ALA A 401 -19.57 -7.41 -6.16
N GLY A 402 -20.25 -7.36 -7.32
CA GLY A 402 -21.69 -7.59 -7.42
C GLY A 402 -22.51 -6.43 -6.84
N LEU A 403 -22.01 -5.21 -7.09
CA LEU A 403 -22.61 -3.94 -6.73
C LEU A 403 -22.99 -3.18 -8.00
N GLU A 404 -23.99 -2.31 -7.89
CA GLU A 404 -24.34 -1.40 -8.97
C GLU A 404 -23.27 -0.30 -9.09
N GLU A 405 -22.81 -0.05 -10.31
CA GLU A 405 -21.85 1.02 -10.59
C GLU A 405 -22.52 2.39 -10.40
N PRO A 406 -21.88 3.37 -9.75
CA PRO A 406 -22.43 4.71 -9.63
C PRO A 406 -22.56 5.38 -11.01
N ASN A 407 -23.68 6.06 -11.24
CA ASN A 407 -23.95 6.73 -12.54
C ASN A 407 -23.05 7.95 -12.80
N PHE A 408 -22.58 8.61 -11.75
CA PHE A 408 -21.72 9.79 -11.83
C PHE A 408 -20.85 9.91 -10.58
N ILE A 409 -19.82 10.74 -10.69
CA ILE A 409 -18.98 11.16 -9.56
C ILE A 409 -19.62 12.44 -9.01
N GLU A 410 -19.92 12.45 -7.71
CA GLU A 410 -20.50 13.60 -7.04
C GLU A 410 -19.39 14.47 -6.44
N GLU A 411 -19.39 15.76 -6.75
CA GLU A 411 -18.50 16.71 -6.07
C GLU A 411 -19.12 17.12 -4.73
N LYS A 412 -18.45 16.76 -3.64
CA LYS A 412 -18.84 17.10 -2.27
C LYS A 412 -17.65 17.70 -1.55
N ASP A 413 -17.83 18.89 -1.00
CA ASP A 413 -16.84 19.50 -0.13
C ASP A 413 -16.91 18.84 1.26
N LEU A 414 -16.17 17.74 1.42
CA LEU A 414 -16.00 17.05 2.71
C LEU A 414 -14.94 17.81 3.50
N ASN A 415 -15.31 19.01 3.95
CA ASN A 415 -14.45 19.86 4.77
C ASN A 415 -13.95 19.07 5.99
N ILE A 416 -12.64 18.88 6.07
CA ILE A 416 -11.99 18.31 7.26
C ILE A 416 -12.05 19.38 8.33
N ILE A 417 -12.70 19.06 9.44
CA ILE A 417 -12.80 19.95 10.60
C ILE A 417 -11.54 19.74 11.43
N GLU A 418 -10.86 20.84 11.75
CA GLU A 418 -9.67 20.83 12.58
C GLU A 418 -9.96 21.50 13.92
N ASN A 419 -9.73 20.77 15.01
CA ASN A 419 -9.85 21.31 16.36
C ASN A 419 -8.49 21.30 17.05
N ASP A 420 -7.99 22.48 17.42
CA ASP A 420 -6.73 22.62 18.15
C ASP A 420 -6.91 22.27 19.64
N LEU A 421 -6.05 21.38 20.13
CA LEU A 421 -6.07 20.80 21.48
C LEU A 421 -4.79 21.12 22.28
N LYS A 422 -3.95 22.04 21.79
CA LYS A 422 -2.62 22.38 22.34
C LYS A 422 -2.61 22.78 23.82
N ASN A 423 -3.75 23.17 24.39
CA ASN A 423 -3.87 23.58 25.79
C ASN A 423 -4.05 22.39 26.75
N TYR A 424 -4.18 21.17 26.25
CA TYR A 424 -4.45 19.98 27.07
C TYR A 424 -3.16 19.19 27.32
N SER A 425 -2.46 19.51 28.41
CA SER A 425 -1.30 18.74 28.89
C SER A 425 -1.76 17.60 29.82
N PHE A 426 -2.14 16.46 29.26
CA PHE A 426 -2.49 15.27 30.05
C PHE A 426 -1.48 14.15 29.82
N ASN A 427 -1.16 13.41 30.88
CA ASN A 427 -0.53 12.11 30.75
C ASN A 427 -1.60 11.10 30.35
N LEU A 428 -1.56 10.64 29.10
CA LEU A 428 -2.50 9.65 28.59
C LEU A 428 -2.03 8.24 28.97
N ASN A 429 -2.90 7.49 29.64
CA ASN A 429 -2.62 6.11 30.05
C ASN A 429 -2.75 5.16 28.86
N LYS A 430 -1.72 4.34 28.63
CA LYS A 430 -1.70 3.32 27.58
C LYS A 430 -2.49 2.08 28.01
N GLU A 431 -3.44 1.67 27.17
CA GLU A 431 -4.22 0.44 27.36
C GLU A 431 -3.81 -0.69 26.41
N GLY A 432 -3.26 -0.36 25.25
CA GLY A 432 -2.91 -1.37 24.25
C GLY A 432 -2.27 -0.78 23.01
N PHE A 433 -1.92 -1.66 22.08
CA PHE A 433 -1.20 -1.32 20.86
C PHE A 433 -1.85 -1.96 19.65
N VAL A 434 -1.75 -1.30 18.50
CA VAL A 434 -2.05 -1.91 17.20
C VAL A 434 -0.72 -2.22 16.54
N VAL A 435 -0.39 -3.49 16.45
CA VAL A 435 0.89 -3.98 15.98
C VAL A 435 0.74 -4.74 14.67
N TYR A 436 1.81 -4.74 13.89
CA TYR A 436 1.93 -5.65 12.77
C TYR A 436 3.14 -6.55 12.95
N LYS A 437 3.01 -7.80 12.50
CA LYS A 437 4.06 -8.82 12.63
C LYS A 437 5.00 -8.75 11.43
N SER A 438 6.29 -8.52 11.63
CA SER A 438 7.27 -8.53 10.54
C SER A 438 7.36 -9.91 9.86
N PHE A 439 7.68 -9.95 8.56
CA PHE A 439 7.96 -11.20 7.86
C PHE A 439 9.31 -11.75 8.33
N GLY A 440 9.29 -12.91 8.99
CA GLY A 440 10.49 -13.69 9.31
C GLY A 440 11.01 -13.59 10.75
N ASP A 441 10.60 -12.56 11.52
CA ASP A 441 11.05 -12.38 12.91
C ASP A 441 9.89 -12.16 13.90
N ARG A 442 10.16 -12.38 15.19
CA ARG A 442 9.25 -12.05 16.31
C ARG A 442 9.12 -10.54 16.56
N GLU A 443 9.54 -9.71 15.61
CA GLU A 443 9.48 -8.26 15.72
C GLU A 443 8.10 -7.75 15.32
N TYR A 444 7.52 -6.94 16.21
CA TYR A 444 6.25 -6.28 16.00
C TYR A 444 6.51 -4.79 15.82
N TRP A 445 6.07 -4.19 14.70
CA TRP A 445 6.04 -2.73 14.61
C TRP A 445 4.78 -2.23 15.28
N VAL A 446 4.90 -1.19 16.11
CA VAL A 446 3.74 -0.51 16.71
C VAL A 446 3.28 0.59 15.75
N SER A 447 2.05 0.50 15.29
CA SER A 447 1.45 1.51 14.40
C SER A 447 0.53 2.49 15.14
N LYS A 448 -0.10 2.05 16.24
CA LYS A 448 -1.06 2.86 17.01
C LYS A 448 -0.99 2.51 18.48
N VAL A 449 -1.37 3.48 19.31
CA VAL A 449 -1.59 3.28 20.75
C VAL A 449 -3.06 3.50 21.06
N ILE A 450 -3.62 2.62 21.87
CA ILE A 450 -4.94 2.77 22.47
C ILE A 450 -4.74 3.44 23.83
N LEU A 451 -5.39 4.58 24.04
CA LEU A 451 -5.23 5.42 25.22
C LEU A 451 -6.57 5.63 25.91
N GLU A 452 -6.55 5.76 27.24
CA GLU A 452 -7.71 6.29 27.97
C GLU A 452 -8.05 7.70 27.49
N ASN A 453 -9.33 8.01 27.33
CA ASN A 453 -9.79 9.33 26.94
C ASN A 453 -10.12 10.20 28.18
N PRO A 454 -9.31 11.22 28.51
CA PRO A 454 -9.56 12.06 29.68
C PRO A 454 -10.81 12.95 29.55
N PHE A 455 -11.34 13.11 28.33
CA PHE A 455 -12.50 13.94 28.03
C PHE A 455 -13.82 13.15 28.04
N TYR A 456 -13.77 11.82 28.15
CA TYR A 456 -14.97 11.00 28.07
C TYR A 456 -16.04 11.42 29.09
N GLY A 457 -17.25 11.71 28.60
CA GLY A 457 -18.38 12.16 29.41
C GLY A 457 -18.25 13.57 30.00
N LYS A 458 -17.13 14.26 29.80
CA LYS A 458 -16.94 15.68 30.16
C LYS A 458 -17.28 16.50 28.92
N LYS A 459 -18.42 17.18 28.95
CA LYS A 459 -18.87 17.99 27.81
C LYS A 459 -17.84 19.09 27.56
N GLU A 460 -17.09 18.97 26.47
CA GLU A 460 -16.09 19.92 25.97
C GLU A 460 -16.67 20.72 24.79
N ASP A 461 -15.87 21.64 24.23
CA ASP A 461 -16.25 22.44 23.07
C ASP A 461 -16.42 21.61 21.78
N ASP A 462 -15.75 20.46 21.68
CA ASP A 462 -15.90 19.52 20.55
C ASP A 462 -16.75 18.29 20.91
N GLU A 463 -17.69 17.97 20.03
CA GLU A 463 -18.65 16.90 20.29
C GLU A 463 -18.07 15.50 20.25
N TYR A 464 -16.99 15.26 19.49
CA TYR A 464 -16.39 13.94 19.30
C TYR A 464 -15.37 13.59 20.39
N LEU A 465 -14.78 14.60 21.04
CA LEU A 465 -13.83 14.40 22.15
C LEU A 465 -14.45 13.64 23.33
N PHE A 466 -15.73 13.86 23.65
CA PHE A 466 -16.32 13.26 24.84
C PHE A 466 -17.06 11.94 24.57
N LEU A 467 -17.17 11.50 23.31
CA LEU A 467 -18.03 10.38 22.94
C LEU A 467 -17.49 9.03 23.42
N HIS A 468 -16.19 8.79 23.32
CA HIS A 468 -15.60 7.46 23.46
C HIS A 468 -14.72 7.38 24.70
N GLU A 469 -14.82 6.32 25.52
CA GLU A 469 -13.97 6.16 26.72
C GLU A 469 -12.48 6.02 26.40
N LYS A 470 -12.14 5.65 25.16
CA LYS A 470 -10.79 5.47 24.66
C LYS A 470 -10.63 6.17 23.33
N ILE A 471 -9.40 6.59 23.07
CA ILE A 471 -8.98 7.12 21.78
C ILE A 471 -7.86 6.25 21.20
N VAL A 472 -7.72 6.29 19.88
CA VAL A 472 -6.59 5.65 19.20
C VAL A 472 -5.78 6.72 18.49
N VAL A 473 -4.47 6.68 18.70
CA VAL A 473 -3.52 7.60 18.10
C VAL A 473 -2.60 6.86 17.14
N ASN A 474 -2.40 7.40 15.95
CA ASN A 474 -1.45 6.87 14.98
C ASN A 474 -0.04 7.32 15.36
N ILE A 475 0.92 6.40 15.31
CA ILE A 475 2.33 6.71 15.50
C ILE A 475 3.03 6.63 14.15
N SER A 476 3.74 7.70 13.78
CA SER A 476 4.49 7.79 12.53
C SER A 476 5.87 7.14 12.60
N ASP A 477 6.44 7.07 13.81
CA ASP A 477 7.77 6.54 14.04
C ASP A 477 7.71 5.08 14.54
N HIS A 478 8.79 4.32 14.37
CA HIS A 478 8.85 2.95 14.90
C HIS A 478 9.07 3.02 16.42
N HIS A 479 8.01 2.77 17.20
CA HIS A 479 8.11 2.79 18.66
C HIS A 479 8.24 1.36 19.23
N PRO A 480 9.25 1.10 20.08
CA PRO A 480 9.26 -0.09 20.92
C PRO A 480 8.04 -0.14 21.84
N LEU A 481 7.47 -1.33 22.07
CA LEU A 481 6.29 -1.54 22.92
C LEU A 481 6.50 -1.04 24.36
N ASP A 482 7.73 -1.12 24.87
CA ASP A 482 8.12 -0.75 26.23
C ASP A 482 8.53 0.72 26.38
N MET A 483 8.56 1.49 25.28
CA MET A 483 8.97 2.89 25.33
C MET A 483 8.03 3.73 26.21
N LYS A 484 8.58 4.37 27.23
CA LYS A 484 7.88 5.35 28.08
C LYS A 484 8.10 6.74 27.49
N LYS A 485 7.12 7.24 26.75
CA LYS A 485 7.03 8.64 26.35
C LYS A 485 5.72 9.24 26.85
N ASP A 486 5.73 10.55 27.02
CA ASP A 486 4.53 11.33 27.33
C ASP A 486 3.77 11.59 26.02
N TYR A 487 2.46 11.35 26.02
CA TYR A 487 1.61 11.50 24.84
C TYR A 487 0.79 12.79 24.98
N PHE A 488 1.15 13.82 24.23
CA PHE A 488 0.45 15.10 24.25
C PHE A 488 -0.49 15.21 23.06
N LEU A 489 -1.78 15.46 23.32
CA LEU A 489 -2.75 15.66 22.26
C LEU A 489 -2.71 17.12 21.77
N ASN A 490 -2.50 17.31 20.48
CA ASN A 490 -2.34 18.63 19.87
C ASN A 490 -3.53 19.04 19.02
N LYS A 491 -4.15 18.10 18.31
CA LYS A 491 -5.21 18.38 17.34
C LYS A 491 -6.11 17.17 17.15
N LEU A 492 -7.41 17.41 16.96
CA LEU A 492 -8.36 16.42 16.45
C LEU A 492 -8.78 16.83 15.04
N LEU A 493 -8.60 15.93 14.08
CA LEU A 493 -9.15 16.05 12.74
C LEU A 493 -10.41 15.18 12.63
N ILE A 494 -11.47 15.74 12.04
CA ILE A 494 -12.74 15.05 11.80
C ILE A 494 -13.03 15.14 10.31
N MET A 495 -13.18 13.99 9.67
CA MET A 495 -13.55 13.91 8.26
C MET A 495 -14.91 13.23 8.13
N PRO A 496 -15.94 13.93 7.64
CA PRO A 496 -17.22 13.31 7.31
C PRO A 496 -17.06 12.27 6.20
N ILE A 497 -17.71 11.11 6.38
CA ILE A 497 -17.88 10.09 5.34
C ILE A 497 -19.29 10.27 4.75
N PRO A 498 -19.45 10.32 3.42
CA PRO A 498 -20.71 10.65 2.76
C PRO A 498 -21.71 9.49 2.89
N TYR A 499 -22.38 9.42 4.04
CA TYR A 499 -23.39 8.42 4.35
C TYR A 499 -24.58 9.08 5.07
N TYR A 500 -25.79 8.83 4.58
CA TYR A 500 -26.97 9.60 5.02
C TYR A 500 -27.81 8.94 6.11
N ASN A 501 -27.74 7.62 6.30
CA ASN A 501 -28.66 6.94 7.23
C ASN A 501 -28.22 7.05 8.70
N PHE A 502 -26.94 7.30 8.94
CA PHE A 502 -26.39 7.61 10.27
C PHE A 502 -25.17 8.53 10.13
N PRO A 503 -24.82 9.34 11.15
CA PRO A 503 -23.59 10.11 11.14
C PRO A 503 -22.39 9.18 11.01
N PHE A 504 -21.60 9.35 9.95
CA PHE A 504 -20.38 8.58 9.74
C PHE A 504 -19.20 9.54 9.59
N VAL A 505 -18.26 9.50 10.53
CA VAL A 505 -17.04 10.30 10.52
C VAL A 505 -15.81 9.43 10.78
N ALA A 506 -14.68 9.84 10.23
CA ALA A 506 -13.37 9.37 10.62
C ALA A 506 -12.71 10.40 11.55
N LEU A 507 -12.19 9.92 12.67
CA LEU A 507 -11.49 10.71 13.69
C LEU A 507 -9.99 10.41 13.61
N ARG A 508 -9.17 11.46 13.61
CA ARG A 508 -7.72 11.33 13.71
C ARG A 508 -7.17 12.27 14.78
N PHE A 509 -6.64 11.66 15.83
CA PHE A 509 -5.98 12.34 16.94
C PHE A 509 -4.50 12.53 16.61
N LEU A 510 -4.03 13.76 16.70
CA LEU A 510 -2.65 14.17 16.43
C LEU A 510 -2.03 14.75 17.68
N GLY A 511 -0.73 14.53 17.85
CA GLY A 511 -0.03 14.86 19.07
C GLY A 511 1.47 14.88 18.92
N ASN A 512 2.15 15.29 19.97
CA ASN A 512 3.58 15.10 20.14
C ASN A 512 3.77 13.85 21.01
N TRP A 513 4.37 12.82 20.43
CA TRP A 513 4.45 11.48 21.02
C TRP A 513 5.84 11.07 21.45
#